data_AF-A0A9D3XG82-F1
#
_entry.id   AF-A0A9D3XG82-F1
#
_cell.length_a   1.000
_cell.length_b   1.000
_cell.length_c   1.000
_cell.angle_alpha   90.00
_cell.angle_beta   90.00
_cell.angle_gamma   90.00
#
_symmetry.space_group_name_H-M   'P 1'
#
loop_
_entity.id
_entity.type
_entity.pdbx_description
1 polymer ?
#
loop_
_entity_poly.entity_id
_entity_poly.type
_entity_poly.pdbx_seq_one_letter_code
_entity_poly.pdbx_strand_id
1 'polypeptide(L)'
;MLTPLEGAVATIVEIFHKYSCNEPHHDKLSKGELKCLIQKELGNILQSEISVTSFSTRNEMLSPKTGTATKTNRSAPSTQQTIKGDLSQLENAIETIINIFHQYSVRVGHFDTLTKGELKQLIDKHLVNFLKKQKDHASIDSLFKELDKNRDQQLSFGEFMVLISRVTIATHEHIHQGEGGQQHQH
;
A
#
# COMPACT_ATOMS: atom_id res chain seq x y z
N MET A 1 -16.06 -10.51 -11.37
CA MET A 1 -15.68 -9.08 -11.29
C MET A 1 -14.74 -8.92 -10.11
N LEU A 2 -13.58 -8.29 -10.31
CA LEU A 2 -12.66 -7.97 -9.22
C LEU A 2 -13.21 -6.80 -8.40
N THR A 3 -12.97 -6.79 -7.10
CA THR A 3 -13.26 -5.60 -6.28
C THR A 3 -12.25 -4.49 -6.59
N PRO A 4 -12.50 -3.22 -6.21
CA PRO A 4 -11.51 -2.16 -6.38
C PRO A 4 -10.15 -2.45 -5.73
N LEU A 5 -10.12 -3.12 -4.57
CA LEU A 5 -8.86 -3.48 -3.91
C LEU A 5 -8.12 -4.59 -4.66
N GLU A 6 -8.86 -5.58 -5.17
CA GLU A 6 -8.29 -6.66 -5.97
C GLU A 6 -7.76 -6.14 -7.31
N GLY A 7 -8.48 -5.19 -7.92
CA GLY A 7 -8.03 -4.48 -9.11
C GLY A 7 -6.75 -3.69 -8.87
N ALA A 8 -6.66 -2.95 -7.75
CA ALA A 8 -5.44 -2.23 -7.38
C ALA A 8 -4.24 -3.17 -7.20
N VAL A 9 -4.43 -4.32 -6.55
CA VAL A 9 -3.38 -5.36 -6.42
C VAL A 9 -2.97 -5.90 -7.79
N ALA A 10 -3.93 -6.23 -8.65
CA ALA A 10 -3.64 -6.70 -10.01
C ALA A 10 -2.86 -5.67 -10.82
N THR A 11 -3.24 -4.39 -10.77
CA THR A 11 -2.53 -3.29 -11.44
C THR A 11 -1.09 -3.16 -10.94
N ILE A 12 -0.82 -3.32 -9.64
CA ILE A 12 0.56 -3.31 -9.11
C ILE A 12 1.40 -4.44 -9.75
N VAL A 13 0.83 -5.65 -9.87
CA VAL A 13 1.51 -6.79 -10.50
C VAL A 13 1.71 -6.57 -12.00
N GLU A 14 0.69 -6.08 -12.70
CA GLU A 14 0.76 -5.76 -14.14
C GLU A 14 1.82 -4.71 -14.44
N ILE A 15 1.91 -3.66 -13.62
CA ILE A 15 2.95 -2.63 -13.76
C ILE A 15 4.33 -3.21 -13.47
N PHE A 16 4.46 -4.08 -12.48
CA PHE A 16 5.72 -4.78 -12.24
C PHE A 16 6.17 -5.55 -13.49
N HIS A 17 5.28 -6.36 -14.08
CA HIS A 17 5.58 -7.13 -15.30
C HIS A 17 5.87 -6.24 -16.50
N LYS A 18 5.07 -5.19 -16.73
CA LYS A 18 5.26 -4.22 -17.83
C LYS A 18 6.68 -3.63 -17.87
N TYR A 19 7.30 -3.43 -16.71
CA TYR A 19 8.63 -2.84 -16.60
C TYR A 19 9.75 -3.87 -16.44
N SER A 20 9.46 -5.14 -16.13
CA SER A 20 10.46 -6.23 -16.03
C SER A 20 10.73 -6.97 -17.35
N CYS A 21 10.21 -6.48 -18.49
CA CYS A 21 10.26 -7.20 -19.76
C CYS A 21 11.59 -7.12 -20.55
N ASN A 22 12.56 -6.27 -20.19
CA ASN A 22 13.68 -5.98 -21.12
C ASN A 22 14.90 -6.87 -20.94
N GLU A 23 14.94 -7.70 -19.91
CA GLU A 23 16.08 -8.56 -19.56
C GLU A 23 15.63 -10.04 -19.44
N PRO A 24 16.54 -11.03 -19.55
CA PRO A 24 16.21 -12.46 -19.53
C PRO A 24 15.67 -12.97 -18.17
N HIS A 25 15.41 -12.09 -17.22
CA HIS A 25 14.84 -12.37 -15.90
C HIS A 25 13.52 -11.62 -15.73
N HIS A 26 12.44 -12.18 -16.29
CA HIS A 26 11.09 -11.59 -16.32
C HIS A 26 10.44 -11.39 -14.94
N ASP A 27 11.10 -11.80 -13.87
CA ASP A 27 10.68 -11.74 -12.47
C ASP A 27 11.41 -10.66 -11.65
N LYS A 28 12.26 -9.83 -12.28
CA LYS A 28 13.10 -8.83 -11.59
C LYS A 28 13.11 -7.51 -12.33
N LEU A 29 13.31 -6.42 -11.58
CA LEU A 29 13.56 -5.09 -12.14
C LEU A 29 15.05 -4.78 -12.05
N SER A 30 15.67 -4.48 -13.20
CA SER A 30 16.99 -3.87 -13.23
C SER A 30 16.95 -2.44 -12.66
N LYS A 31 18.12 -1.87 -12.33
CA LYS A 31 18.23 -0.48 -11.89
C LYS A 31 17.64 0.51 -12.91
N GLY A 32 17.81 0.22 -14.21
CA GLY A 32 17.29 1.05 -15.30
C GLY A 32 15.77 1.00 -15.39
N GLU A 33 15.19 -0.21 -15.28
CA GLU A 33 13.75 -0.43 -15.31
C GLU A 33 13.06 0.16 -14.09
N LEU A 34 13.63 -0.04 -12.89
CA LEU A 34 13.13 0.57 -11.67
C LEU A 34 13.10 2.10 -11.77
N LYS A 35 14.17 2.71 -12.31
CA LYS A 35 14.22 4.16 -12.55
C LYS A 35 13.12 4.60 -13.51
N CYS A 36 12.90 3.85 -14.59
CA CYS A 36 11.85 4.15 -15.58
C CYS A 36 10.44 4.04 -14.97
N LEU A 37 10.19 3.00 -14.17
CA LEU A 37 8.94 2.80 -13.44
C LEU A 37 8.68 3.98 -12.50
N ILE A 38 9.65 4.32 -11.65
CA ILE A 38 9.52 5.42 -10.70
C ILE A 38 9.20 6.74 -11.42
N GLN A 39 9.92 7.04 -12.50
CA GLN A 39 9.73 8.30 -13.24
C GLN A 39 8.38 8.38 -13.96
N LYS A 40 7.86 7.26 -14.48
CA LYS A 40 6.63 7.25 -15.29
C LYS A 40 5.37 7.00 -14.46
N GLU A 41 5.48 6.19 -13.42
CA GLU A 41 4.34 5.70 -12.65
C GLU A 41 4.28 6.34 -11.24
N LEU A 42 5.33 7.00 -10.74
CA LEU A 42 5.30 7.71 -9.44
C LEU A 42 5.67 9.19 -9.58
N GLY A 43 5.56 9.73 -10.80
CA GLY A 43 6.00 11.08 -11.13
C GLY A 43 5.27 12.17 -10.35
N ASN A 44 3.99 11.99 -10.00
CA ASN A 44 3.22 13.01 -9.28
C ASN A 44 3.48 12.94 -7.78
N ILE A 45 3.56 11.73 -7.20
CA ILE A 45 3.93 11.55 -5.79
C ILE A 45 5.32 12.15 -5.53
N LEU A 46 6.28 11.94 -6.44
CA LEU A 46 7.62 12.52 -6.30
C LEU A 46 7.65 14.04 -6.52
N GLN A 47 6.73 14.61 -7.31
CA GLN A 47 6.61 16.06 -7.46
C GLN A 47 6.03 16.72 -6.22
N SER A 48 5.12 16.05 -5.50
CA SER A 48 4.70 16.49 -4.16
C SER A 48 5.82 16.38 -3.12
N GLU A 49 6.81 15.50 -3.35
CA GLU A 49 7.93 15.20 -2.45
C GLU A 49 9.28 15.83 -2.85
N ILE A 50 9.34 16.85 -3.72
CA ILE A 50 10.58 17.66 -3.92
C ILE A 50 10.94 18.50 -2.66
N SER A 51 10.24 18.31 -1.53
CA SER A 51 10.73 18.72 -0.20
C SER A 51 11.50 17.63 0.56
N VAL A 52 11.61 16.39 0.05
CA VAL A 52 12.18 15.24 0.81
C VAL A 52 13.57 14.79 0.30
N THR A 53 14.09 15.36 -0.79
CA THR A 53 15.51 15.21 -1.13
C THR A 53 16.40 16.14 -0.31
N SER A 54 16.56 15.82 0.98
CA SER A 54 17.76 16.15 1.72
C SER A 54 18.33 14.87 2.36
N PHE A 55 18.82 13.94 1.54
CA PHE A 55 19.79 12.96 2.00
C PHE A 55 21.20 13.37 1.53
N SER A 56 21.93 13.92 2.50
CA SER A 56 23.39 13.97 2.67
C SER A 56 24.21 14.94 1.80
N THR A 57 24.67 16.06 2.38
CA THR A 57 26.07 16.22 2.87
C THR A 57 26.30 17.61 3.50
N ARG A 58 26.86 17.61 4.74
CA ARG A 58 27.52 18.68 5.56
C ARG A 58 26.63 19.73 6.23
N ASN A 59 26.97 20.29 7.39
CA ASN A 59 27.72 19.93 8.61
C ASN A 59 27.49 21.14 9.56
N GLU A 60 27.37 20.87 10.86
CA GLU A 60 27.66 21.76 12.00
C GLU A 60 26.79 22.99 12.35
N MET A 61 26.31 22.91 13.61
CA MET A 61 26.35 23.92 14.68
C MET A 61 25.37 25.11 14.66
N LEU A 62 24.41 25.08 15.60
CA LEU A 62 24.37 25.97 16.79
C LEU A 62 22.98 25.89 17.46
N SER A 63 22.93 25.42 18.71
CA SER A 63 21.85 25.72 19.68
C SER A 63 22.30 26.90 20.57
N PRO A 64 21.54 27.39 21.58
CA PRO A 64 20.09 27.34 21.85
C PRO A 64 19.51 28.75 22.17
N LYS A 65 18.18 28.88 22.37
CA LYS A 65 17.58 29.61 23.54
C LYS A 65 16.04 29.66 23.54
N THR A 66 15.49 29.14 24.65
CA THR A 66 14.43 29.66 25.55
C THR A 66 13.38 30.66 25.02
N GLY A 67 12.09 30.39 25.31
CA GLY A 67 11.08 31.46 25.45
C GLY A 67 9.60 31.04 25.28
N THR A 68 8.93 30.83 26.42
CA THR A 68 7.53 31.23 26.77
C THR A 68 6.32 31.00 25.84
N ALA A 69 5.29 30.44 26.47
CA ALA A 69 3.91 30.20 26.03
C ALA A 69 3.22 31.28 25.17
N THR A 70 2.39 30.82 24.23
CA THR A 70 1.19 31.57 23.83
C THR A 70 0.08 30.62 23.34
N LYS A 71 -1.10 30.81 23.91
CA LYS A 71 -2.35 30.09 23.68
C LYS A 71 -2.95 30.55 22.35
N THR A 72 -3.14 29.66 21.38
CA THR A 72 -3.85 29.98 20.12
C THR A 72 -4.77 28.86 19.66
N ASN A 73 -6.05 29.23 19.60
CA ASN A 73 -7.16 28.77 18.78
C ASN A 73 -7.10 27.40 18.08
N ARG A 74 -8.05 26.52 18.45
CA ARG A 74 -8.49 25.39 17.63
C ARG A 74 -9.09 25.91 16.33
N SER A 75 -8.33 25.82 15.25
CA SER A 75 -8.86 25.86 13.89
C SER A 75 -8.87 24.42 13.40
N ALA A 76 -10.03 23.93 12.97
CA ALA A 76 -10.19 22.62 12.38
C ALA A 76 -9.23 22.44 11.19
N PRO A 77 -8.65 21.25 10.96
CA PRO A 77 -7.90 21.02 9.74
C PRO A 77 -8.89 20.97 8.57
N SER A 78 -8.85 22.05 7.80
CA SER A 78 -9.47 22.22 6.50
C SER A 78 -9.09 21.04 5.59
N THR A 79 -10.10 20.44 4.96
CA THR A 79 -9.95 19.48 3.87
C THR A 79 -8.96 20.03 2.84
N GLN A 80 -7.75 19.48 2.79
CA GLN A 80 -6.85 19.73 1.67
C GLN A 80 -7.41 18.98 0.47
N GLN A 81 -8.14 19.72 -0.36
CA GLN A 81 -8.55 19.29 -1.67
C GLN A 81 -7.30 19.40 -2.57
N THR A 82 -6.51 18.32 -2.60
CA THR A 82 -5.32 18.23 -3.46
C THR A 82 -5.75 18.31 -4.91
N ILE A 83 -5.12 19.20 -5.67
CA ILE A 83 -5.29 19.37 -7.11
C ILE A 83 -4.99 18.02 -7.77
N LYS A 84 -6.03 17.32 -8.25
CA LYS A 84 -5.88 16.07 -9.02
C LYS A 84 -5.27 16.41 -10.38
N GLY A 85 -3.95 16.34 -10.48
CA GLY A 85 -3.32 15.97 -11.74
C GLY A 85 -3.74 14.55 -12.12
N ASP A 86 -3.68 14.20 -13.40
CA ASP A 86 -3.96 12.83 -13.85
C ASP A 86 -2.95 11.88 -13.20
N LEU A 87 -3.43 11.14 -12.20
CA LEU A 87 -2.63 10.13 -11.51
C LEU A 87 -2.29 8.99 -12.46
N SER A 88 -1.08 8.44 -12.34
CA SER A 88 -0.69 7.24 -13.06
C SER A 88 -1.54 6.03 -12.64
N GLN A 89 -1.41 4.91 -13.35
CA GLN A 89 -2.11 3.68 -12.95
C GLN A 89 -1.64 3.18 -11.58
N LEU A 90 -0.33 3.26 -11.30
CA LEU A 90 0.22 2.88 -10.01
C LEU A 90 -0.25 3.81 -8.88
N GLU A 91 -0.27 5.12 -9.13
CA GLU A 91 -0.73 6.11 -8.17
C GLU A 91 -2.21 5.93 -7.84
N ASN A 92 -3.06 5.68 -8.84
CA ASN A 92 -4.47 5.36 -8.63
C ASN A 92 -4.66 4.05 -7.84
N ALA A 93 -3.83 3.04 -8.09
CA ALA A 93 -3.87 1.79 -7.34
C ALA A 93 -3.50 2.00 -5.85
N ILE A 94 -2.45 2.79 -5.59
CA ILE A 94 -2.04 3.18 -4.23
C ILE A 94 -3.13 4.01 -3.55
N GLU A 95 -3.67 5.03 -4.23
CA GLU A 95 -4.77 5.86 -3.71
C GLU A 95 -6.00 4.99 -3.37
N THR A 96 -6.30 3.99 -4.21
CA THR A 96 -7.40 3.04 -3.97
C THR A 96 -7.17 2.23 -2.70
N ILE A 97 -5.96 1.70 -2.48
CA ILE A 97 -5.63 0.92 -1.27
C ILE A 97 -5.78 1.80 -0.01
N ILE A 98 -5.25 3.02 -0.05
CA ILE A 98 -5.34 3.99 1.06
C ILE A 98 -6.81 4.33 1.34
N ASN A 99 -7.58 4.71 0.31
CA ASN A 99 -8.98 5.09 0.46
C ASN A 99 -9.84 3.96 1.03
N ILE A 100 -9.57 2.71 0.63
CA ILE A 100 -10.30 1.55 1.18
C ILE A 100 -9.90 1.31 2.63
N PHE A 101 -8.63 1.45 3.00
CA PHE A 101 -8.24 1.36 4.41
C PHE A 101 -9.00 2.41 5.25
N HIS A 102 -8.97 3.68 4.83
CA HIS A 102 -9.62 4.78 5.56
C HIS A 102 -11.16 4.70 5.54
N GLN A 103 -11.77 4.11 4.51
CA GLN A 103 -13.22 3.86 4.50
C GLN A 103 -13.67 2.93 5.65
N TYR A 104 -12.76 2.13 6.19
CA TYR A 104 -13.04 1.19 7.26
C TYR A 104 -12.51 1.66 8.61
N SER A 105 -11.29 2.20 8.69
CA SER A 105 -10.67 2.62 9.96
C SER A 105 -11.42 3.76 10.67
N VAL A 106 -12.17 4.57 9.93
CA VAL A 106 -12.91 5.71 10.50
C VAL A 106 -14.22 5.30 11.21
N ARG A 107 -14.58 4.02 11.23
CA ARG A 107 -15.92 3.60 11.69
C ARG A 107 -15.99 3.43 13.20
N VAL A 108 -15.00 2.81 13.82
CA VAL A 108 -15.00 2.43 15.23
C VAL A 108 -13.60 2.57 15.82
N GLY A 109 -13.49 3.25 16.96
CA GLY A 109 -12.21 3.40 17.64
C GLY A 109 -11.37 4.53 17.05
N HIS A 110 -10.13 4.24 16.67
CA HIS A 110 -9.18 5.25 16.18
C HIS A 110 -9.25 5.37 14.65
N PHE A 111 -9.34 6.59 14.13
CA PHE A 111 -9.66 6.87 12.73
C PHE A 111 -8.63 6.38 11.70
N ASP A 112 -7.40 6.08 12.14
CA ASP A 112 -6.27 5.68 11.29
C ASP A 112 -5.77 4.25 11.59
N THR A 113 -6.59 3.43 12.25
CA THR A 113 -6.29 2.02 12.50
C THR A 113 -7.53 1.17 12.28
N LEU A 114 -7.33 -0.11 11.95
CA LEU A 114 -8.44 -1.06 11.84
C LEU A 114 -8.56 -1.84 13.13
N THR A 115 -9.76 -1.83 13.70
CA THR A 115 -10.18 -2.85 14.64
C THR A 115 -10.36 -4.19 13.91
N LYS A 116 -10.35 -5.29 14.68
CA LYS A 116 -10.62 -6.62 14.15
C LYS A 116 -11.96 -6.74 13.40
N GLY A 117 -12.99 -6.05 13.89
CA GLY A 117 -14.30 -6.02 13.25
C GLY A 117 -14.28 -5.33 11.89
N GLU A 118 -13.56 -4.22 11.78
CA GLU A 118 -13.40 -3.49 10.53
C GLU A 118 -12.56 -4.28 9.52
N LEU A 119 -11.47 -4.92 9.97
CA LEU A 119 -10.68 -5.82 9.12
C LEU A 119 -11.56 -6.93 8.53
N LYS A 120 -12.40 -7.57 9.35
CA LYS A 120 -13.31 -8.62 8.86
C LYS A 120 -14.22 -8.09 7.76
N GLN A 121 -14.86 -6.94 7.96
CA GLN A 121 -15.75 -6.34 6.96
C GLN A 121 -15.01 -5.92 5.68
N LEU A 122 -13.76 -5.48 5.79
CA LEU A 122 -12.91 -5.14 4.65
C LEU A 122 -12.60 -6.40 3.84
N ILE A 123 -12.14 -7.47 4.49
CA ILE A 123 -11.85 -8.77 3.84
C ILE A 123 -13.10 -9.31 3.14
N ASP A 124 -14.23 -9.32 3.84
CA ASP A 124 -15.48 -9.87 3.33
C ASP A 124 -16.02 -9.14 2.09
N LYS A 125 -15.66 -7.85 1.91
CA LYS A 125 -16.14 -7.03 0.79
C LYS A 125 -15.10 -6.82 -0.31
N HIS A 126 -13.83 -6.70 0.05
CA HIS A 126 -12.76 -6.24 -0.84
C HIS A 126 -11.72 -7.32 -1.17
N LEU A 127 -11.61 -8.41 -0.42
CA LEU A 127 -10.65 -9.51 -0.71
C LEU A 127 -11.37 -10.84 -0.92
N VAL A 128 -12.57 -10.77 -1.48
CA VAL A 128 -13.50 -11.90 -1.57
C VAL A 128 -12.93 -13.04 -2.40
N ASN A 129 -12.14 -12.76 -3.44
CA ASN A 129 -11.56 -13.79 -4.31
C ASN A 129 -10.26 -14.38 -3.75
N PHE A 130 -9.51 -13.63 -2.95
CA PHE A 130 -8.24 -14.09 -2.37
C PHE A 130 -8.42 -14.90 -1.09
N LEU A 131 -9.41 -14.55 -0.28
CA LEU A 131 -9.60 -15.13 1.05
C LEU A 131 -10.84 -16.03 1.15
N LYS A 132 -11.37 -16.56 0.03
CA LYS A 132 -12.54 -17.48 0.03
C LYS A 132 -12.40 -18.65 1.00
N LYS A 133 -11.18 -19.18 1.16
CA LYS A 133 -10.85 -20.32 2.03
C LYS A 133 -10.51 -19.94 3.48
N GLN A 134 -10.32 -18.64 3.76
CA GLN A 134 -9.88 -18.09 5.05
C GLN A 134 -11.04 -17.41 5.80
N LYS A 135 -12.30 -17.71 5.41
CA LYS A 135 -13.50 -17.06 5.95
C LYS A 135 -13.97 -17.59 7.30
N ASP A 136 -13.30 -18.61 7.84
CA ASP A 136 -13.62 -19.10 9.17
C ASP A 136 -13.22 -18.05 10.21
N HIS A 137 -14.08 -17.81 11.21
CA HIS A 137 -13.80 -16.87 12.30
C HIS A 137 -12.44 -17.15 12.97
N ALA A 138 -12.08 -18.43 13.11
CA ALA A 138 -10.78 -18.84 13.65
C ALA A 138 -9.59 -18.39 12.79
N SER A 139 -9.76 -18.31 11.46
CA SER A 139 -8.73 -17.86 10.53
C SER A 139 -8.50 -16.35 10.59
N ILE A 140 -9.58 -15.56 10.70
CA ILE A 140 -9.48 -14.09 10.83
C ILE A 140 -8.83 -13.70 12.15
N ASP A 141 -9.16 -14.41 13.24
CA ASP A 141 -8.57 -14.17 14.55
C ASP A 141 -7.05 -14.41 14.56
N SER A 142 -6.61 -15.49 13.91
CA SER A 142 -5.19 -15.80 13.76
C SER A 142 -4.49 -14.79 12.87
N LEU A 143 -5.11 -14.43 11.74
CA LEU A 143 -4.57 -13.42 10.83
C LEU A 143 -4.40 -12.07 11.52
N PHE A 144 -5.40 -11.62 12.26
CA PHE A 144 -5.34 -10.36 13.00
C PHE A 144 -4.14 -10.36 13.98
N LYS A 145 -3.99 -11.42 14.78
CA LYS A 145 -2.87 -11.55 15.73
C LYS A 145 -1.50 -11.58 15.05
N GLU A 146 -1.43 -12.10 13.84
CA GLU A 146 -0.18 -12.15 13.07
C GLU A 146 0.19 -10.77 12.52
N LEU A 147 -0.81 -9.99 12.11
CA LEU A 147 -0.64 -8.64 11.58
C LEU A 147 -0.38 -7.61 12.68
N ASP A 148 -1.02 -7.74 13.84
CA ASP A 148 -0.88 -6.86 15.02
C ASP A 148 0.47 -7.10 15.73
N LYS A 149 1.53 -6.51 15.17
CA LYS A 149 2.92 -6.74 15.61
C LYS A 149 3.21 -6.00 16.91
N ASN A 150 2.67 -4.79 17.04
CA ASN A 150 2.85 -3.97 18.23
C ASN A 150 1.93 -4.41 19.39
N ARG A 151 0.95 -5.29 19.12
CA ARG A 151 0.01 -5.89 20.08
C ARG A 151 -0.90 -4.86 20.74
N ASP A 152 -1.26 -3.80 20.01
CA ASP A 152 -2.16 -2.75 20.49
C ASP A 152 -3.65 -3.05 20.25
N GLN A 153 -3.95 -4.24 19.69
CA GLN A 153 -5.29 -4.70 19.33
C GLN A 153 -5.96 -3.89 18.22
N GLN A 154 -5.17 -3.17 17.43
CA GLN A 154 -5.55 -2.46 16.24
C GLN A 154 -4.52 -2.76 15.14
N LEU A 155 -4.84 -2.44 13.89
CA LEU A 155 -3.88 -2.53 12.80
C LEU A 155 -3.63 -1.15 12.23
N SER A 156 -2.40 -0.69 12.36
CA SER A 156 -1.91 0.47 11.61
C SER A 156 -1.94 0.20 10.10
N PHE A 157 -1.87 1.27 9.30
CA PHE A 157 -1.76 1.12 7.84
C PHE A 157 -0.55 0.24 7.44
N GLY A 158 0.59 0.40 8.13
CA GLY A 158 1.79 -0.42 7.88
C GLY A 158 1.57 -1.91 8.14
N GLU A 159 0.83 -2.27 9.20
CA GLU A 159 0.49 -3.66 9.51
C GLU A 159 -0.52 -4.22 8.50
N PHE A 160 -1.51 -3.42 8.09
CA PHE A 160 -2.43 -3.79 7.01
C PHE A 160 -1.70 -4.01 5.67
N MET A 161 -0.68 -3.20 5.35
CA MET A 161 0.12 -3.36 4.12
C MET A 161 0.88 -4.69 4.06
N VAL A 162 1.12 -5.36 5.20
CA VAL A 162 1.67 -6.72 5.22
C VAL A 162 0.69 -7.71 4.60
N LEU A 163 -0.62 -7.58 4.89
CA LEU A 163 -1.66 -8.38 4.25
C LEU A 163 -1.71 -8.12 2.75
N ILE A 164 -1.74 -6.85 2.35
CA ILE A 164 -1.77 -6.47 0.92
C ILE A 164 -0.55 -7.06 0.20
N SER A 165 0.65 -6.94 0.77
CA SER A 165 1.87 -7.50 0.19
C SER A 165 1.78 -9.01 -0.01
N ARG A 166 1.23 -9.76 0.96
CA ARG A 166 1.04 -11.22 0.83
C ARG A 166 0.07 -11.56 -0.31
N VAL A 167 -1.03 -10.82 -0.42
CA VAL A 167 -2.01 -11.01 -1.50
C VAL A 167 -1.38 -10.69 -2.86
N THR A 168 -0.60 -9.61 -2.96
CA THR A 168 0.11 -9.23 -4.18
C THR A 168 1.12 -10.30 -4.60
N ILE A 169 1.91 -10.84 -3.66
CA ILE A 169 2.86 -11.92 -3.94
C ILE A 169 2.13 -13.18 -4.44
N ALA A 170 1.07 -13.59 -3.75
CA ALA A 170 0.27 -14.74 -4.17
C ALA A 170 -0.38 -14.54 -5.55
N THR A 171 -0.79 -13.30 -5.87
CA THR A 171 -1.32 -12.93 -7.19
C THR A 171 -0.24 -13.07 -8.27
N HIS A 172 0.96 -12.54 -8.00
CA HIS A 172 2.11 -12.65 -8.88
C HIS A 172 2.49 -14.13 -9.14
N GLU A 173 2.55 -14.95 -8.10
CA GLU A 173 2.84 -16.39 -8.23
C GLU A 173 1.77 -17.12 -9.06
N HIS A 174 0.48 -16.78 -8.89
CA HIS A 174 -0.60 -17.41 -9.63
C HIS A 174 -0.53 -17.14 -11.14
N ILE A 175 -0.11 -15.94 -11.54
CA ILE A 175 0.08 -15.59 -12.95
C ILE A 175 1.20 -16.46 -13.56
N HIS A 176 2.33 -16.62 -12.87
CA HIS A 176 3.43 -17.48 -13.32
C HIS A 176 3.06 -18.97 -13.36
N GLN A 177 2.20 -19.45 -12.45
CA GLN A 177 1.70 -20.83 -12.49
C GLN A 177 0.83 -21.12 -13.72
N GLY A 178 0.21 -20.10 -14.31
CA GLY A 178 -0.56 -20.21 -15.55
C GLY A 178 0.30 -20.29 -16.83
N GLU A 179 1.56 -19.84 -16.77
CA GLU A 179 2.45 -19.77 -17.93
C GLU A 179 3.39 -20.99 -18.08
N GLY A 180 3.49 -21.86 -17.06
CA GLY A 180 4.34 -23.05 -17.06
C GLY A 180 3.70 -24.36 -17.56
N GLY A 181 2.45 -24.32 -18.02
CA GLY A 181 1.64 -25.50 -18.33
C GLY A 181 1.75 -26.06 -19.75
N GLN A 182 2.95 -26.21 -20.32
CA GLN A 182 3.21 -27.04 -21.52
C GLN A 182 4.72 -27.26 -21.72
N GLN A 183 5.31 -28.15 -20.92
CA GLN A 183 6.51 -28.88 -21.37
C GLN A 183 6.11 -30.34 -21.59
N HIS A 184 6.06 -30.71 -22.86
CA HIS A 184 5.82 -32.05 -23.35
C HIS A 184 6.74 -33.06 -22.66
N GLN A 185 6.14 -34.06 -22.03
CA GLN A 185 6.80 -35.35 -21.86
C GLN A 185 6.85 -36.02 -23.24
N HIS A 186 8.04 -36.33 -23.71
CA HIS A 186 8.28 -37.37 -24.70
C HIS A 186 9.51 -38.18 -24.31
#